data_AF-A0A7H1QCQ9-F1
#
_entry.id   AF-A0A7H1QCQ9-F1
#
_cell.length_a   1.000
_cell.length_b   1.000
_cell.length_c   1.000
_cell.angle_alpha   90.00
_cell.angle_beta   90.00
_cell.angle_gamma   90.00
#
_symmetry.space_group_name_H-M   'P 1'
#
loop_
_entity.id
_entity.type
_entity.pdbx_description
1 polymer ?
#
loop_
_entity_poly.entity_id
_entity_poly.type
_entity_poly.pdbx_seq_one_letter_code
_entity_poly.pdbx_strand_id
1 'polypeptide(L)'
;MPGPSSASRSSAETAALVTQVVDELARRLMPDTVLPLDEGADTAGETRRRALQRLQVLAGVKQALRRLEDQAAHVAAASGAGYPEIGQALNMSRQGARRRWPGLITSSTCHRTPQPTPRSL
;
A
#
# COMPACT_ATOMS: atom_id res chain seq x y z
N MET A 1 35.77 -11.12 -1.02
CA MET A 1 35.38 -9.70 -0.84
C MET A 1 33.87 -9.57 -0.93
N PRO A 2 33.12 -9.58 0.19
CA PRO A 2 31.70 -9.23 0.15
C PRO A 2 31.55 -7.71 0.27
N GLY A 3 30.88 -7.08 -0.69
CA GLY A 3 30.47 -5.68 -0.59
C GLY A 3 29.39 -5.49 0.48
N PRO A 4 29.19 -4.27 1.00
CA PRO A 4 28.15 -4.01 1.97
C PRO A 4 26.80 -4.16 1.27
N SER A 5 26.12 -5.29 1.51
CA SER A 5 24.67 -5.33 1.39
C SER A 5 24.14 -4.20 2.26
N SER A 6 23.64 -3.14 1.60
CA SER A 6 22.69 -2.20 2.20
C SER A 6 21.62 -3.05 2.85
N ALA A 7 21.77 -3.27 4.15
CA ALA A 7 20.94 -4.16 4.93
C ALA A 7 19.50 -3.67 4.76
N SER A 8 18.68 -4.52 4.17
CA SER A 8 17.25 -4.33 4.03
C SER A 8 16.73 -3.83 5.37
N ARG A 9 16.23 -2.59 5.44
CA ARG A 9 15.59 -2.05 6.65
C ARG A 9 14.61 -3.10 7.15
N SER A 10 14.67 -3.48 8.42
CA SER A 10 13.86 -4.59 8.90
C SER A 10 12.38 -4.30 8.61
N SER A 11 11.59 -5.33 8.30
CA SER A 11 10.16 -5.17 7.97
C SER A 11 9.42 -4.37 9.07
N ALA A 12 9.80 -4.57 10.33
CA ALA A 12 9.27 -3.84 11.48
C ALA A 12 9.63 -2.35 11.48
N GLU A 13 10.89 -1.98 11.21
CA GLU A 13 11.30 -0.57 11.09
C GLU A 13 10.60 0.13 9.91
N THR A 14 10.43 -0.59 8.80
CA THR A 14 9.70 -0.07 7.64
C THR A 14 8.24 0.17 7.99
N ALA A 15 7.58 -0.78 8.68
CA ALA A 15 6.21 -0.61 9.15
C ALA A 15 6.06 0.58 10.10
N ALA A 16 6.97 0.74 11.07
CA ALA A 16 6.96 1.86 12.01
C ALA A 16 7.09 3.20 11.30
N LEU A 17 8.01 3.31 10.33
CA LEU A 17 8.17 4.52 9.53
C LEU A 17 6.92 4.83 8.70
N VAL A 18 6.32 3.82 8.05
CA VAL A 18 5.08 4.00 7.29
C VAL A 18 3.96 4.47 8.20
N THR A 19 3.83 3.90 9.40
CA THR A 19 2.85 4.37 10.41
C THR A 19 3.08 5.83 10.77
N GLN A 20 4.32 6.24 11.02
CA GLN A 20 4.65 7.63 11.33
C GLN A 20 4.31 8.58 10.17
N VAL A 21 4.64 8.20 8.94
CA VAL A 21 4.35 9.01 7.74
C VAL A 21 2.84 9.13 7.51
N VAL A 22 2.09 8.05 7.67
CA VAL A 22 0.63 8.06 7.53
C VAL A 22 -0.03 8.86 8.65
N ASP A 23 0.49 8.79 9.88
CA ASP A 23 0.02 9.60 11.00
C ASP A 23 0.20 11.10 10.73
N GLU A 24 1.37 11.49 10.26
CA GLU A 24 1.68 12.87 9.88
C GLU A 24 0.81 13.35 8.72
N LEU A 25 0.64 12.52 7.68
CA LEU A 25 -0.27 12.82 6.57
C LEU A 25 -1.70 13.02 7.08
N ALA A 26 -2.18 12.14 7.96
CA ALA A 26 -3.52 12.25 8.52
C ALA A 26 -3.68 13.54 9.32
N ARG A 27 -2.66 13.95 10.09
CA ARG A 27 -2.64 15.25 10.79
C ARG A 27 -2.71 16.43 9.82
N ARG A 28 -1.96 16.41 8.73
CA ARG A 28 -1.97 17.48 7.71
C ARG A 28 -3.27 17.59 6.92
N LEU A 29 -3.99 16.47 6.77
CA LEU A 29 -5.28 16.42 6.08
C LEU A 29 -6.45 16.84 6.98
N MET A 30 -6.26 16.93 8.30
CA MET A 30 -7.27 17.48 9.19
C MET A 30 -7.34 19.00 8.98
N PRO A 31 -8.53 19.57 8.73
CA PRO A 31 -8.66 21.01 8.59
C PRO A 31 -8.32 21.69 9.92
N ASP A 32 -7.50 22.74 9.87
CA ASP A 32 -7.34 23.70 10.96
C ASP A 32 -8.65 24.50 11.09
N THR A 33 -9.70 23.86 11.61
CA THR A 33 -10.88 24.60 12.07
C THR A 33 -10.50 25.29 13.37
N VAL A 34 -9.89 26.46 13.26
CA VAL A 34 -9.89 27.46 14.32
C VAL A 34 -11.34 27.90 14.48
N LEU A 35 -12.09 27.21 15.33
CA LEU A 35 -13.34 27.78 15.82
C LEU A 35 -13.00 28.98 16.71
N PRO A 36 -13.77 30.08 16.66
CA PRO A 36 -13.69 31.12 17.68
C PRO A 36 -13.86 30.44 19.04
N LEU A 37 -12.91 30.68 19.96
CA LEU A 37 -13.03 30.26 21.35
C LEU A 37 -14.26 30.97 21.92
N ASP A 38 -15.39 30.29 21.96
CA ASP A 38 -16.48 30.65 22.85
C ASP A 38 -16.08 30.18 24.25
N GLU A 39 -16.04 31.10 25.22
CA GLU A 39 -15.71 30.79 26.61
C GLU A 39 -16.86 29.96 27.21
N GLY A 40 -16.81 28.66 26.97
CA GLY A 40 -17.88 27.69 27.26
C GLY A 40 -17.86 26.44 26.37
N ALA A 41 -16.97 26.39 25.37
CA ALA A 41 -16.88 25.28 24.41
C ALA A 41 -16.75 23.90 25.10
N ASP A 42 -17.66 22.99 24.75
CA ASP A 42 -17.63 21.58 25.14
C ASP A 42 -16.34 20.91 24.63
N THR A 43 -15.33 20.90 25.49
CA THR A 43 -14.00 20.34 25.21
C THR A 43 -14.06 18.84 24.89
N ALA A 44 -15.02 18.12 25.48
CA ALA A 44 -15.26 16.71 25.22
C ALA A 44 -15.89 16.51 23.83
N GLY A 45 -16.86 17.34 23.47
CA GLY A 45 -17.46 17.39 22.14
C GLY A 45 -16.44 17.70 21.04
N GLU A 46 -15.56 18.68 21.27
CA GLU A 46 -14.49 19.04 20.33
C GLU A 46 -13.46 17.91 20.18
N THR A 47 -13.05 17.29 21.29
CA THR A 47 -12.14 16.13 21.28
C THR A 47 -12.74 14.96 20.50
N ARG A 48 -14.04 14.67 20.71
CA ARG A 48 -14.77 13.63 19.97
C ARG A 48 -14.84 13.96 18.48
N ARG A 49 -15.18 15.20 18.12
CA ARG A 49 -15.26 15.67 16.73
C ARG A 49 -13.92 15.48 16.01
N ARG A 50 -12.81 15.88 16.62
CA ARG A 50 -11.44 15.69 16.08
C ARG A 50 -11.09 14.22 15.91
N ALA A 51 -11.40 13.38 16.89
CA ALA A 51 -11.14 11.94 16.81
C ALA A 51 -11.91 11.28 15.65
N LEU A 52 -13.17 11.66 15.45
CA LEU A 52 -14.00 11.15 14.35
C LEU A 52 -13.50 11.64 12.98
N GLN A 53 -13.13 12.92 12.85
CA GLN A 53 -12.53 13.44 11.62
C GLN A 53 -11.24 12.70 11.27
N ARG A 54 -10.37 12.47 12.27
CA ARG A 54 -9.15 11.69 12.10
C ARG A 54 -9.43 10.26 11.61
N LEU A 55 -10.45 9.61 12.17
CA LEU A 55 -10.87 8.28 11.73
C LEU A 55 -11.36 8.27 10.28
N GLN A 56 -12.12 9.29 9.86
CA GLN A 56 -12.58 9.44 8.47
C GLN A 56 -11.41 9.60 7.50
N VAL A 57 -10.42 10.44 7.85
CA VAL A 57 -9.20 10.61 7.04
C VAL A 57 -8.44 9.29 6.89
N LEU A 58 -8.20 8.58 7.98
CA LEU A 58 -7.49 7.29 7.95
C LEU A 58 -8.24 6.23 7.13
N ALA A 59 -9.58 6.23 7.17
CA ALA A 59 -10.39 5.38 6.31
C ALA A 59 -10.19 5.70 4.82
N GLY A 60 -10.12 6.99 4.47
CA GLY A 60 -9.79 7.45 3.11
C GLY A 60 -8.40 7.01 2.66
N VAL A 61 -7.38 7.15 3.52
CA VAL A 61 -6.01 6.68 3.24
C VAL A 61 -6.00 5.17 2.97
N LYS A 62 -6.70 4.38 3.78
CA LYS A 62 -6.83 2.93 3.57
C LYS A 62 -7.46 2.60 2.21
N GLN A 63 -8.48 3.35 1.79
CA GLN A 63 -9.11 3.16 0.48
C GLN A 63 -8.13 3.51 -0.66
N ALA A 64 -7.38 4.60 -0.54
CA ALA A 64 -6.38 5.00 -1.53
C ALA A 64 -5.27 3.93 -1.66
N LEU A 65 -4.75 3.41 -0.54
CA LEU A 65 -3.77 2.33 -0.54
C LEU A 65 -4.28 1.07 -1.25
N ARG A 66 -5.54 0.68 -1.04
CA ARG A 66 -6.13 -0.46 -1.77
C ARG A 66 -6.11 -0.26 -3.29
N ARG A 67 -6.45 0.95 -3.77
CA ARG A 67 -6.39 1.27 -5.21
C ARG A 67 -4.97 1.21 -5.75
N LEU A 68 -3.98 1.67 -4.97
CA LEU A 68 -2.56 1.58 -5.34
C LEU A 68 -2.06 0.13 -5.36
N GLU A 69 -2.46 -0.70 -4.40
CA GLU A 69 -2.18 -2.14 -4.40
C GLU A 69 -2.77 -2.81 -5.65
N ASP A 70 -4.01 -2.47 -6.01
CA ASP A 70 -4.65 -3.02 -7.20
C ASP A 70 -3.91 -2.60 -8.47
N GLN A 71 -3.51 -1.32 -8.59
CA GLN A 71 -2.68 -0.84 -9.71
C GLN A 71 -1.33 -1.56 -9.78
N ALA A 72 -0.64 -1.71 -8.64
CA ALA A 72 0.64 -2.40 -8.57
C ALA A 72 0.51 -3.88 -8.99
N ALA A 73 -0.57 -4.56 -8.60
CA ALA A 73 -0.86 -5.93 -9.02
C ALA A 73 -1.04 -6.03 -10.55
N HIS A 74 -1.76 -5.08 -11.17
CA HIS A 74 -1.91 -5.03 -12.63
C HIS A 74 -0.58 -4.78 -13.34
N VAL A 75 0.25 -3.87 -12.84
CA VAL A 75 1.59 -3.61 -13.40
C VAL A 75 2.49 -4.84 -13.27
N ALA A 76 2.44 -5.53 -12.13
CA ALA A 76 3.18 -6.76 -11.92
C ALA A 76 2.74 -7.86 -12.91
N ALA A 77 1.43 -8.08 -13.07
CA ALA A 77 0.89 -9.05 -14.01
C ALA A 77 1.23 -8.71 -15.48
N ALA A 78 1.11 -7.44 -15.87
CA ALA A 78 1.56 -6.95 -17.18
C ALA A 78 3.08 -7.15 -17.39
N SER A 79 3.83 -7.17 -16.29
CA SER A 79 5.26 -7.47 -16.29
C SER A 79 5.58 -8.97 -16.28
N GLY A 80 4.57 -9.84 -16.36
CA GLY A 80 4.71 -11.29 -16.40
C GLY A 80 4.59 -11.99 -15.04
N ALA A 81 4.31 -11.25 -13.96
CA ALA A 81 4.23 -11.84 -12.63
C ALA A 81 2.99 -12.75 -12.49
N GLY A 82 3.22 -13.92 -11.90
CA GLY A 82 2.19 -14.90 -11.57
C GLY A 82 1.41 -14.56 -10.29
N TYR A 83 0.24 -15.19 -10.09
CA TYR A 83 -0.47 -15.14 -8.81
C TYR A 83 0.39 -15.58 -7.60
N PRO A 84 1.34 -16.55 -7.71
CA PRO A 84 2.26 -16.86 -6.63
C PRO A 84 3.14 -15.68 -6.22
N GLU A 85 3.76 -14.99 -7.18
CA GLU A 85 4.68 -13.86 -6.93
C GLU A 85 3.93 -12.64 -6.38
N ILE A 86 2.77 -12.33 -6.96
CA ILE A 86 1.90 -11.24 -6.49
C ILE A 86 1.39 -11.55 -5.07
N GLY A 87 1.03 -12.81 -4.79
CA GLY A 87 0.62 -13.23 -3.46
C GLY A 87 1.76 -13.09 -2.44
N GLN A 88 2.96 -13.57 -2.79
CA GLN A 88 4.13 -13.51 -1.94
C GLN A 88 4.49 -12.06 -1.56
N ALA A 89 4.44 -11.12 -2.50
CA ALA A 89 4.73 -9.71 -2.25
C ALA A 89 3.83 -9.08 -1.17
N LEU A 90 2.64 -9.64 -0.95
CA LEU A 90 1.65 -9.17 0.02
C LEU A 90 1.41 -10.16 1.16
N ASN A 91 2.30 -11.13 1.34
CA ASN A 91 2.18 -12.19 2.35
C ASN A 91 0.82 -12.94 2.30
N MET A 92 0.29 -13.18 1.10
CA MET A 92 -0.93 -13.93 0.88
C MET A 92 -0.69 -15.14 -0.02
N SER A 93 -1.54 -16.17 0.11
CA SER A 93 -1.45 -17.34 -0.76
C SER A 93 -1.80 -16.98 -2.21
N ARG A 94 -1.33 -17.80 -3.16
CA ARG A 94 -1.74 -17.74 -4.57
C ARG A 94 -3.26 -17.65 -4.73
N GLN A 95 -4.01 -18.45 -3.98
CA GLN A 95 -5.48 -18.45 -4.04
C GLN A 95 -6.08 -17.18 -3.45
N GLY A 96 -5.45 -16.61 -2.41
CA GLY A 96 -5.80 -15.30 -1.88
C GLY A 96 -5.64 -14.20 -2.93
N ALA A 97 -4.50 -14.19 -3.63
CA ALA A 97 -4.24 -13.24 -4.71
C ALA A 97 -5.26 -13.40 -5.85
N ARG A 98 -5.55 -14.64 -6.28
CA ARG A 98 -6.56 -14.91 -7.32
C ARG A 98 -7.97 -14.47 -6.92
N ARG A 99 -8.37 -14.69 -5.67
CA ARG A 99 -9.68 -14.25 -5.17
C ARG A 99 -9.78 -12.73 -5.13
N ARG A 100 -8.68 -12.04 -4.81
CA ARG A 100 -8.64 -10.58 -4.73
C ARG A 100 -8.64 -9.92 -6.11
N TRP A 101 -7.89 -10.48 -7.07
CA TRP A 101 -7.83 -10.00 -8.45
C TRP A 101 -8.25 -11.10 -9.42
N PRO A 102 -9.55 -11.40 -9.52
CA PRO A 102 -10.04 -12.38 -10.47
C PRO A 102 -9.74 -11.92 -11.91
N GLY A 103 -9.18 -12.82 -12.72
CA GLY A 103 -8.88 -12.53 -14.12
C GLY A 103 -7.66 -11.63 -14.37
N LEU A 104 -6.88 -11.32 -13.33
CA LEU A 104 -5.70 -10.46 -13.45
C LEU A 104 -4.66 -10.97 -14.46
N ILE A 105 -4.49 -12.29 -14.51
CA ILE A 105 -3.57 -12.96 -15.42
C ILE A 105 -4.40 -13.61 -16.52
N THR A 106 -4.23 -13.09 -17.74
CA THR A 106 -4.85 -13.63 -18.96
C THR A 106 -3.77 -14.15 -19.90
N SER A 107 -4.16 -14.94 -20.90
CA SER A 107 -3.21 -15.51 -21.88
C SER A 107 -2.36 -14.44 -22.58
N SER A 108 -2.86 -13.20 -22.67
CA SER A 108 -2.15 -12.04 -23.23
C SER A 108 -0.93 -11.60 -22.40
N THR A 109 -1.00 -11.75 -21.07
CA THR A 109 0.15 -11.48 -20.17
C THR A 109 1.23 -12.58 -20.20
N CYS A 110 0.93 -13.75 -20.79
CA CYS A 110 1.86 -14.86 -20.98
C CYS A 110 2.74 -14.70 -22.25
N HIS A 111 2.48 -13.70 -23.09
CA HIS A 111 3.31 -13.39 -24.24
C HIS A 111 4.54 -12.58 -23.83
N ARG A 112 5.49 -13.22 -23.14
CA ARG A 112 6.88 -12.79 -23.16
C ARG A 112 7.71 -13.91 -23.79
N THR A 113 8.23 -13.60 -24.97
CA THR A 113 8.97 -14.44 -25.92
C THR A 113 10.02 -15.35 -25.25
N PRO A 114 10.06 -16.66 -25.60
CA PRO A 114 11.23 -17.48 -25.27
C PRO A 114 12.44 -16.90 -25.99
N GLN A 115 13.44 -16.48 -25.22
CA GLN A 115 14.71 -16.01 -25.76
C GLN A 115 15.40 -17.22 -26.41
N PRO A 116 15.76 -17.19 -27.70
CA PRO A 116 16.49 -18.30 -28.32
C PRO A 116 17.86 -18.40 -27.65
N THR A 117 18.17 -19.57 -27.11
CA THR A 117 19.50 -19.88 -26.61
C THR A 117 20.49 -19.82 -27.77
N PRO A 118 21.56 -19.01 -27.70
CA PRO A 118 22.60 -19.06 -28.72
C PRO A 118 23.30 -20.41 -28.61
N ARG A 119 23.14 -21.25 -29.64
CA ARG A 119 23.93 -22.47 -29.83
C ARG A 119 25.38 -22.06 -30.08
N SER A 120 26.26 -22.39 -29.14
CA SER A 120 27.71 -22.35 -29.37
C SER A 120 28.08 -23.43 -30.39
N LEU A 121 28.82 -23.02 -31.43
CA LEU A 121 29.53 -23.87 -32.38
C LEU A 121 30.84 -24.38 -31.77
#